data_AF-A0AAN1XT80-F1
#
_entry.id   AF-A0AAN1XT80-F1
#
_cell.length_a   1.000
_cell.length_b   1.000
_cell.length_c   1.000
_cell.angle_alpha   90.00
_cell.angle_beta   90.00
_cell.angle_gamma   90.00
#
_symmetry.space_group_name_H-M   'P 1'
#
loop_
_entity.id
_entity.type
_entity.pdbx_description
1 polymer ?
#
loop_
_entity_poly.entity_id
_entity_poly.type
_entity_poly.pdbx_seq_one_letter_code
_entity_poly.pdbx_strand_id
1 'polypeptide(L)'
;MLLAPAHFTFALLVAVICALGYAVPFVGMVVAQVIAAVLAAPQGTGMVVWVTIAIFVIARVADNVLVPRIMSQSLGVSPITVMFAVFAGGELFGLPGLILGIPAAALLRVLFGYFVQPYVVQMQTRAENIGAANVHVDVAIDDPAADAGESVVVAVSRPFEPAPAASTPER
;
A
#
# COMPACT_ATOMS: atom_id res chain seq x y z
N MET A 1 -22.26 34.28 6.46
CA MET A 1 -21.72 34.14 5.09
C MET A 1 -20.75 32.96 4.91
N LEU A 2 -20.42 32.19 5.95
CA LEU A 2 -19.46 31.09 5.89
C LEU A 2 -20.06 29.69 5.61
N LEU A 3 -21.39 29.58 5.40
CA LEU A 3 -22.08 28.30 5.38
C LEU A 3 -23.05 28.18 4.20
N ALA A 4 -22.54 28.34 2.99
CA ALA A 4 -23.32 28.12 1.78
C ALA A 4 -22.61 27.22 0.76
N PRO A 5 -22.19 25.98 1.10
CA PRO A 5 -21.93 24.99 0.05
C PRO A 5 -23.23 24.33 -0.44
N ALA A 6 -24.39 24.64 0.17
CA ALA A 6 -25.63 23.91 -0.05
C ALA A 6 -26.33 24.16 -1.39
N HIS A 7 -25.87 25.12 -2.21
CA HIS A 7 -26.51 25.46 -3.48
C HIS A 7 -25.51 25.67 -4.62
N PHE A 8 -24.48 24.82 -4.70
CA PHE A 8 -23.72 24.72 -5.94
C PHE A 8 -24.57 24.02 -7.00
N THR A 9 -25.18 24.79 -7.91
CA THR A 9 -26.11 24.27 -8.93
C THR A 9 -25.51 23.14 -9.77
N PHE A 10 -24.18 23.13 -9.96
CA PHE A 10 -23.47 22.15 -10.78
C PHE A 10 -22.70 21.09 -9.97
N ALA A 11 -23.03 20.90 -8.68
CA ALA A 11 -22.30 19.95 -7.81
C ALA A 11 -22.25 18.54 -8.36
N LEU A 12 -23.40 18.02 -8.77
CA LEU A 12 -23.50 16.67 -9.31
C LEU A 12 -22.74 16.53 -10.62
N LEU A 13 -22.83 17.53 -11.50
CA LEU A 13 -22.13 17.54 -12.78
C LEU A 13 -20.61 17.59 -12.60
N VAL A 14 -20.12 18.45 -11.70
CA VAL A 14 -18.69 18.54 -11.36
C VAL A 14 -18.20 17.25 -10.71
N ALA A 15 -18.98 16.63 -9.83
CA ALA A 15 -18.61 15.35 -9.21
C ALA A 15 -18.46 14.23 -10.25
N VAL A 16 -19.38 14.13 -11.22
CA VAL A 16 -19.30 13.15 -12.31
C VAL A 16 -18.08 13.41 -13.20
N ILE A 17 -17.83 14.67 -13.58
CA ILE A 17 -16.64 15.05 -14.37
C ILE A 17 -15.36 14.73 -13.62
N CYS A 18 -15.29 15.02 -12.31
CA CYS A 18 -14.14 14.68 -11.49
C CYS A 18 -13.95 13.16 -11.37
N ALA A 19 -15.02 12.39 -11.19
CA ALA A 19 -14.95 10.93 -11.12
C ALA A 19 -14.43 10.32 -12.43
N LEU A 20 -14.96 10.77 -13.58
CA LEU A 20 -14.49 10.36 -14.91
C LEU A 20 -13.04 10.80 -15.14
N GLY A 21 -12.69 12.02 -14.75
CA GLY A 21 -11.33 12.56 -14.87
C GLY A 21 -10.32 11.81 -13.99
N TYR A 22 -10.72 11.36 -12.81
CA TYR A 22 -9.83 10.60 -11.92
C TYR A 22 -9.46 9.21 -12.45
N ALA A 23 -10.23 8.68 -13.41
CA ALA A 23 -9.89 7.43 -14.08
C ALA A 23 -8.61 7.52 -14.92
N VAL A 24 -8.24 8.73 -15.39
CA VAL A 24 -7.01 9.00 -16.15
C VAL A 24 -6.09 9.89 -15.30
N PRO A 25 -5.08 9.31 -14.62
CA PRO A 25 -4.20 10.05 -13.73
C PRO A 25 -3.51 11.23 -14.42
N PHE A 26 -3.22 12.28 -13.64
CA PHE A 26 -2.65 13.56 -14.09
C PHE A 26 -3.53 14.36 -15.05
N VAL A 27 -3.75 13.87 -16.27
CA VAL A 27 -4.43 14.64 -17.33
C VAL A 27 -5.90 14.86 -16.99
N GLY A 28 -6.61 13.79 -16.62
CA GLY A 28 -8.05 13.89 -16.34
C GLY A 28 -8.36 14.73 -15.11
N MET A 29 -7.50 14.71 -14.10
CA MET A 29 -7.62 15.59 -12.93
C MET A 29 -7.42 17.06 -13.26
N VAL A 30 -6.39 17.41 -14.05
CA VAL A 30 -6.17 18.81 -14.45
C VAL A 30 -7.32 19.33 -15.29
N VAL A 31 -7.79 18.53 -16.25
CA VAL A 31 -8.93 18.89 -17.11
C VAL A 31 -10.22 19.03 -16.28
N ALA A 32 -10.50 18.09 -15.38
CA ALA A 32 -11.68 18.17 -14.50
C ALA A 32 -11.64 19.41 -13.58
N GLN A 33 -10.47 19.74 -13.03
CA GLN A 33 -10.26 20.93 -12.21
C GLN A 33 -10.59 22.22 -12.98
N VAL A 34 -10.09 22.34 -14.22
CA VAL A 34 -10.34 23.51 -15.08
C VAL A 34 -11.82 23.62 -15.43
N ILE A 35 -12.46 22.53 -15.82
CA ILE A 35 -13.88 22.52 -16.17
C ILE A 35 -14.72 22.89 -14.94
N ALA A 36 -14.40 22.34 -13.77
CA ALA A 36 -15.09 22.65 -12.52
C ALA A 36 -14.96 24.14 -12.14
N ALA A 37 -13.77 24.74 -12.31
CA ALA A 37 -13.56 26.15 -12.05
C ALA A 37 -14.39 27.04 -13.00
N VAL A 38 -14.46 26.68 -14.29
CA VAL A 38 -15.27 27.40 -15.28
C VAL A 38 -16.76 27.30 -14.94
N LEU A 39 -17.24 26.12 -14.53
CA LEU A 39 -18.64 25.91 -14.12
C LEU A 39 -19.00 26.65 -12.82
N ALA A 40 -18.01 26.93 -11.97
CA ALA A 40 -18.20 27.70 -10.75
C ALA A 40 -18.16 29.22 -10.97
N ALA A 41 -17.58 29.69 -12.08
CA ALA A 41 -17.44 31.12 -12.37
C ALA A 41 -18.77 31.91 -12.37
N PRO A 42 -19.89 31.39 -12.92
CA PRO A 42 -21.18 32.10 -12.90
C PRO A 42 -21.75 32.34 -11.49
N GLN A 43 -21.28 31.60 -10.48
CA GLN A 43 -21.75 31.70 -9.09
C GLN A 43 -20.87 32.63 -8.25
N GLY A 44 -19.89 33.29 -8.87
CA GLY A 44 -19.01 34.27 -8.24
C GLY A 44 -17.63 33.71 -7.88
N THR A 45 -16.65 34.62 -7.79
CA THR A 45 -15.24 34.29 -7.55
C THR A 45 -15.02 33.50 -6.26
N GLY A 46 -15.82 33.78 -5.20
CA GLY A 46 -15.75 33.02 -3.96
C GLY A 46 -16.05 31.54 -4.15
N MET A 47 -16.97 31.20 -5.04
CA MET A 47 -17.34 29.80 -5.31
C MET A 47 -16.28 29.07 -6.13
N VAL A 48 -15.66 29.76 -7.09
CA VAL A 48 -14.53 29.23 -7.87
C VAL A 48 -13.38 28.82 -6.96
N VAL A 49 -13.02 29.68 -6.01
CA VAL A 49 -11.95 29.42 -5.06
C VAL A 49 -12.29 28.22 -4.18
N TRP A 50 -13.51 28.16 -3.65
CA TRP A 50 -13.98 27.05 -2.82
C TRP A 50 -13.95 25.71 -3.55
N VAL A 51 -14.54 25.63 -4.75
CA VAL A 51 -14.58 24.39 -5.55
C VAL A 51 -13.17 23.94 -5.94
N THR A 52 -12.32 24.89 -6.35
CA THR A 52 -10.93 24.60 -6.72
C THR A 52 -10.15 24.01 -5.54
N ILE A 53 -10.23 24.65 -4.37
CA ILE A 53 -9.55 24.16 -3.16
C ILE A 53 -10.09 22.80 -2.75
N ALA A 54 -11.41 22.60 -2.78
CA ALA A 54 -12.04 21.33 -2.42
C ALA A 54 -11.53 20.17 -3.30
N ILE A 55 -11.57 20.32 -4.63
CA ILE A 55 -11.10 19.28 -5.56
C ILE A 55 -9.60 19.04 -5.37
N PHE A 56 -8.80 20.10 -5.20
CA PHE A 56 -7.37 19.97 -4.98
C PHE A 56 -7.04 19.16 -3.71
N VAL A 57 -7.70 19.46 -2.59
CA VAL A 57 -7.50 18.74 -1.32
C VAL A 57 -7.93 17.28 -1.46
N ILE A 58 -9.10 17.02 -2.06
CA ILE A 58 -9.59 15.66 -2.30
C ILE A 58 -8.58 14.87 -3.13
N ALA A 59 -8.07 15.47 -4.22
CA ALA A 59 -7.08 14.84 -5.07
C ALA A 59 -5.77 14.57 -4.32
N ARG A 60 -5.26 15.52 -3.53
CA ARG A 60 -4.05 15.32 -2.74
C ARG A 60 -4.18 14.22 -1.70
N VAL A 61 -5.33 14.11 -1.04
CA VAL A 61 -5.58 13.03 -0.08
C VAL A 61 -5.67 11.68 -0.80
N ALA A 62 -6.36 11.63 -1.93
CA ALA A 62 -6.43 10.43 -2.75
C ALA A 62 -5.02 9.98 -3.20
N ASP A 63 -4.23 10.88 -3.76
CA ASP A 63 -2.89 10.56 -4.30
C ASP A 63 -1.87 10.19 -3.21
N ASN A 64 -1.92 10.84 -2.04
CA ASN A 64 -0.90 10.65 -0.99
C ASN A 64 -1.29 9.63 0.10
N VAL A 65 -2.58 9.36 0.29
CA VAL A 65 -3.06 8.45 1.34
C VAL A 65 -3.73 7.24 0.73
N LEU A 66 -4.67 7.45 -0.18
CA LEU A 66 -5.50 6.36 -0.70
C LEU A 66 -4.69 5.45 -1.63
N VAL A 67 -3.98 6.03 -2.60
CA VAL A 67 -3.14 5.29 -3.54
C VAL A 67 -2.03 4.51 -2.80
N PRO A 68 -1.26 5.12 -1.88
CA PRO A 68 -0.24 4.39 -1.15
C PRO A 68 -0.84 3.39 -0.18
N ARG A 69 -1.98 3.62 0.51
CA ARG A 69 -2.59 2.57 1.35
C ARG A 69 -3.02 1.36 0.53
N ILE A 70 -3.59 1.58 -0.65
CA ILE A 70 -3.99 0.51 -1.56
C ILE A 70 -2.75 -0.23 -2.10
N MET A 71 -1.65 0.49 -2.35
CA MET A 71 -0.41 -0.05 -2.94
C MET A 71 0.69 -0.41 -1.92
N SER A 72 0.46 -0.17 -0.62
CA SER A 72 1.49 -0.05 0.42
C SER A 72 2.24 -1.35 0.69
N GLN A 73 1.62 -2.49 0.41
CA GLN A 73 2.18 -3.79 0.78
C GLN A 73 3.28 -4.31 -0.17
N SER A 74 3.57 -3.65 -1.32
CA SER A 74 4.33 -4.35 -2.38
C SER A 74 5.66 -3.73 -2.85
N LEU A 75 6.02 -2.51 -2.44
CA LEU A 75 7.17 -1.82 -3.04
C LEU A 75 8.25 -1.44 -2.02
N GLY A 76 8.68 -2.40 -1.19
CA GLY A 76 9.93 -2.30 -0.40
C GLY A 76 11.20 -2.32 -1.26
N VAL A 77 11.27 -1.49 -2.30
CA VAL A 77 12.48 -1.27 -3.09
C VAL A 77 13.23 -0.11 -2.48
N SER A 78 14.46 -0.35 -2.04
CA SER A 78 15.33 0.74 -1.63
C SER A 78 15.55 1.67 -2.83
N PRO A 79 15.27 2.98 -2.72
CA PRO A 79 15.49 3.95 -3.80
C PRO A 79 16.92 3.92 -4.37
N ILE A 80 17.89 3.50 -3.55
CA ILE A 80 19.30 3.31 -3.92
C ILE A 80 19.45 2.28 -5.05
N THR A 81 18.68 1.19 -5.04
CA THR A 81 18.75 0.16 -6.09
C THR A 81 18.29 0.70 -7.45
N VAL A 82 17.26 1.56 -7.43
CA VAL A 82 16.75 2.22 -8.65
C VAL A 82 17.80 3.20 -9.17
N MET A 83 18.39 4.02 -8.30
CA MET A 83 19.46 4.94 -8.67
C MET A 83 20.67 4.20 -9.28
N PHE A 84 21.09 3.10 -8.67
CA PHE A 84 22.19 2.30 -9.18
C PHE A 84 21.90 1.72 -10.57
N ALA A 85 20.71 1.17 -10.78
CA ALA A 85 20.30 0.64 -12.07
C ALA A 85 20.20 1.72 -13.16
N VAL A 86 19.75 2.93 -12.81
CA VAL A 86 19.67 4.07 -13.72
C VAL A 86 21.06 4.54 -14.14
N PHE A 87 22.00 4.67 -13.20
CA PHE A 87 23.38 5.05 -13.53
C PHE A 87 24.12 3.94 -14.29
N ALA A 88 23.96 2.68 -13.90
CA ALA A 88 24.55 1.55 -14.61
C ALA A 88 24.00 1.45 -16.04
N GLY A 89 22.68 1.63 -16.23
CA GLY A 89 22.07 1.71 -17.56
C GLY A 89 22.57 2.90 -18.37
N GLY A 90 22.70 4.06 -17.73
CA GLY A 90 23.24 5.29 -18.31
C GLY A 90 24.68 5.14 -18.80
N GLU A 91 25.56 4.46 -18.06
CA GLU A 91 26.94 4.17 -18.49
C GLU A 91 27.01 3.14 -19.63
N LEU A 92 26.15 2.11 -19.62
CA LEU A 92 26.17 1.03 -20.62
C LEU A 92 25.57 1.45 -21.97
N PHE A 93 24.50 2.23 -21.97
CA PHE A 93 23.73 2.57 -23.17
C PHE A 93 23.57 4.08 -23.39
N GLY A 94 24.15 4.93 -22.54
CA GLY A 94 24.02 6.38 -22.63
C GLY A 94 22.62 6.89 -22.26
N LEU A 95 22.15 7.92 -22.99
CA LEU A 95 20.84 8.54 -22.78
C LEU A 95 19.63 7.56 -22.75
N PRO A 96 19.50 6.57 -23.67
CA PRO A 96 18.39 5.61 -23.61
C PRO A 96 18.47 4.69 -22.39
N GLY A 97 19.67 4.41 -21.88
CA GLY A 97 19.87 3.63 -20.67
C GLY A 97 19.36 4.32 -19.40
N LEU A 98 19.40 5.66 -19.36
CA LEU A 98 18.79 6.45 -18.27
C LEU A 98 17.26 6.33 -18.25
N ILE A 99 16.61 6.35 -19.43
CA ILE A 99 15.15 6.22 -19.55
C ILE A 99 14.70 4.79 -19.21
N LEU A 100 15.43 3.79 -19.71
CA LEU A 100 15.13 2.38 -19.47
C LEU A 100 15.57 1.90 -18.08
N GLY A 101 16.40 2.66 -17.36
CA GLY A 101 16.92 2.28 -16.05
C GLY A 101 15.84 2.01 -15.01
N ILE A 102 14.78 2.83 -14.97
CA ILE A 102 13.65 2.67 -14.03
C ILE A 102 12.88 1.35 -14.28
N PRO A 103 12.35 1.08 -15.50
CA PRO A 103 11.67 -0.18 -15.77
C PRO A 103 12.60 -1.39 -15.70
N ALA A 104 13.88 -1.26 -16.09
CA ALA A 104 14.86 -2.33 -15.95
C ALA A 104 15.13 -2.69 -14.49
N ALA A 105 15.25 -1.69 -13.60
CA ALA A 105 15.39 -1.93 -12.15
C ALA A 105 14.20 -2.69 -11.57
N ALA A 106 12.98 -2.32 -12.00
CA ALA A 106 11.76 -3.01 -11.61
C ALA A 106 11.74 -4.46 -12.13
N LEU A 107 12.11 -4.68 -13.39
CA LEU A 107 12.20 -6.02 -13.99
C LEU A 107 13.23 -6.90 -13.27
N LEU A 108 14.42 -6.35 -13.00
CA LEU A 108 15.48 -7.05 -12.30
C LEU A 108 15.01 -7.48 -10.90
N ARG A 109 14.34 -6.59 -10.15
CA ARG A 109 13.77 -6.92 -8.84
C ARG A 109 12.75 -8.05 -8.92
N VAL A 110 11.87 -8.03 -9.92
CA VAL A 110 10.87 -9.10 -10.12
C VAL A 110 11.56 -10.42 -10.44
N LEU A 111 12.61 -10.41 -11.28
CA LEU A 111 13.40 -11.60 -11.60
C LEU A 111 14.11 -12.16 -10.36
N PHE A 112 14.77 -11.30 -9.58
CA PHE A 112 15.41 -11.69 -8.32
C PHE A 112 14.39 -12.23 -7.32
N GLY A 113 13.22 -11.59 -7.20
CA GLY A 113 12.09 -12.12 -6.45
C GLY A 113 11.73 -13.52 -6.94
N TYR A 114 11.45 -13.71 -8.21
CA TYR A 114 11.03 -15.02 -8.73
C TYR A 114 12.06 -16.15 -8.51
N PHE A 115 13.36 -15.88 -8.66
CA PHE A 115 14.42 -16.88 -8.52
C PHE A 115 14.86 -17.12 -7.06
N VAL A 116 14.83 -16.10 -6.19
CA VAL A 116 15.29 -16.20 -4.79
C VAL A 116 14.14 -16.48 -3.82
N GLN A 117 12.91 -16.10 -4.16
CA GLN A 117 11.73 -16.20 -3.30
C GLN A 117 11.09 -17.59 -3.14
N PRO A 118 11.53 -18.69 -3.78
CA PRO A 118 11.11 -20.01 -3.33
C PRO A 118 11.43 -20.32 -1.85
N TYR A 119 12.27 -19.53 -1.17
CA TYR A 119 12.68 -19.77 0.22
C TYR A 119 12.07 -18.85 1.31
N VAL A 120 11.63 -17.61 1.00
CA VAL A 120 11.31 -16.60 2.04
C VAL A 120 9.82 -16.42 2.34
N VAL A 121 8.92 -16.95 1.51
CA VAL A 121 7.46 -16.81 1.73
C VAL A 121 6.95 -17.63 2.93
N GLN A 122 7.70 -18.64 3.38
CA GLN A 122 7.28 -19.48 4.52
C GLN A 122 7.40 -18.77 5.88
N MET A 123 8.18 -17.68 5.98
CA MET A 123 8.43 -16.99 7.25
C MET A 123 7.44 -15.85 7.55
N GLN A 124 6.96 -15.14 6.50
CA GLN A 124 6.03 -14.01 6.69
C GLN A 124 4.62 -14.48 7.06
N THR A 125 4.12 -15.55 6.44
CA THR A 125 2.83 -16.18 6.81
C THR A 125 2.88 -16.77 8.23
N ARG A 126 4.04 -17.22 8.69
CA ARG A 126 4.23 -17.75 10.05
C ARG A 126 4.26 -16.64 11.11
N ALA A 127 4.84 -15.48 10.81
CA ALA A 127 4.83 -14.33 11.72
C ALA A 127 3.45 -13.67 11.83
N GLU A 128 2.67 -13.62 10.74
CA GLU A 128 1.28 -13.15 10.76
C GLU A 128 0.36 -14.07 11.57
N ASN A 129 0.51 -15.39 11.41
CA ASN A 129 -0.23 -16.39 12.20
C ASN A 129 0.19 -16.44 13.68
N ILE A 130 1.44 -16.10 14.02
CA ILE A 130 1.88 -15.96 15.42
C ILE A 130 1.36 -14.65 16.05
N GLY A 131 1.21 -13.59 15.26
CA GLY A 131 0.60 -12.33 15.71
C GLY A 131 -0.93 -12.38 15.86
N ALA A 132 -1.60 -13.25 15.09
CA ALA A 132 -3.04 -13.52 15.21
C ALA A 132 -3.37 -14.62 16.24
N ALA A 133 -2.38 -15.43 16.64
CA ALA A 133 -2.53 -16.34 17.77
C ALA A 133 -2.49 -15.51 19.06
N ASN A 134 -3.67 -15.28 19.64
CA ASN A 134 -3.81 -14.72 20.97
C ASN A 134 -3.06 -15.62 21.97
N VAL A 135 -1.78 -15.32 22.24
CA VAL A 135 -1.02 -15.93 23.31
C VAL A 135 -1.57 -15.34 24.61
N HIS A 136 -2.61 -15.98 25.13
CA HIS A 136 -3.10 -15.72 26.47
C HIS A 136 -2.06 -16.28 27.45
N VAL A 137 -1.24 -15.38 28.00
CA VAL A 137 -0.33 -15.72 29.09
C VAL A 137 -1.16 -15.65 30.36
N ASP A 138 -1.75 -16.78 30.77
CA ASP A 138 -2.31 -16.92 32.10
C ASP A 138 -1.16 -16.96 33.10
N VAL A 139 -0.86 -15.79 33.70
CA VAL A 139 0.02 -15.70 34.86
C VAL A 139 -0.77 -16.17 36.06
N ALA A 140 -0.71 -17.46 36.36
CA ALA A 140 -1.11 -17.97 37.66
C ALA A 140 -0.07 -17.47 38.69
N ILE A 141 -0.40 -16.37 39.38
CA ILE A 141 0.28 -16.00 40.62
C ILE A 141 -0.24 -16.98 41.67
N ASP A 142 0.50 -18.06 41.90
CA ASP A 142 0.28 -18.90 43.07
C ASP A 142 0.77 -18.11 44.30
N ASP A 143 -0.09 -18.06 45.33
CA ASP A 143 0.14 -17.36 46.59
C ASP A 143 1.47 -17.85 47.20
N PRO A 144 2.44 -16.97 47.55
CA PRO A 144 3.84 -17.36 47.82
C PRO A 144 4.06 -18.01 49.20
N ALA A 145 3.18 -18.93 49.59
CA ALA A 145 3.18 -19.56 50.90
C ALA A 145 2.96 -21.09 50.82
N ALA A 146 3.58 -21.77 49.86
CA ALA A 146 3.68 -23.23 49.88
C ALA A 146 4.95 -23.70 49.17
N ASP A 147 6.00 -23.83 49.98
CA ASP A 147 6.99 -24.91 50.02
C ASP A 147 7.69 -25.45 48.74
N ALA A 148 9.02 -25.45 48.84
CA ALA A 148 9.97 -26.38 48.24
C ALA A 148 9.86 -26.72 46.73
N GLY A 149 10.65 -25.98 45.95
CA GLY A 149 11.51 -26.55 44.91
C GLY A 149 10.84 -27.36 43.80
N GLU A 150 10.38 -26.69 42.75
CA GLU A 150 10.12 -27.38 41.49
C GLU A 150 10.43 -26.48 40.28
N SER A 151 11.18 -27.03 39.35
CA SER A 151 11.65 -26.39 38.13
C SER A 151 10.50 -25.85 37.29
N VAL A 152 10.62 -24.60 36.84
CA VAL A 152 9.74 -23.99 35.85
C VAL A 152 9.86 -24.76 34.52
N VAL A 153 8.91 -25.63 34.24
CA VAL A 153 8.82 -26.34 32.95
C VAL A 153 8.09 -25.45 31.95
N VAL A 154 8.85 -24.80 31.07
CA VAL A 154 8.30 -24.07 29.91
C VAL A 154 7.97 -25.09 28.82
N ALA A 155 6.71 -25.51 28.75
CA ALA A 155 6.23 -26.39 27.68
C ALA A 155 6.02 -25.59 26.38
N VAL A 156 7.02 -25.64 25.48
CA VAL A 156 6.88 -25.14 24.10
C VAL A 156 6.18 -26.23 23.28
N SER A 157 4.87 -26.09 23.06
CA SER A 157 4.12 -26.96 22.16
C SER A 157 4.63 -26.81 20.73
N ARG A 158 5.04 -27.92 20.11
CA ARG A 158 5.63 -27.96 18.77
C ARG A 158 4.66 -27.42 17.70
N PRO A 159 5.16 -26.84 16.59
CA PRO A 159 4.33 -26.43 15.47
C PRO A 159 3.66 -27.64 14.80
N PHE A 160 2.43 -27.44 14.30
CA PHE A 160 1.63 -28.41 13.56
C PHE A 160 2.43 -29.12 12.45
N GLU A 161 2.58 -30.44 12.58
CA GLU A 161 3.20 -31.31 11.58
C GLU A 161 2.14 -31.62 10.51
N PRO A 162 2.31 -31.17 9.25
CA PRO A 162 1.33 -31.45 8.21
C PRO A 162 1.30 -32.95 7.90
N ALA A 163 0.10 -33.52 7.86
CA ALA A 163 -0.12 -34.95 7.65
C ALA A 163 0.60 -35.47 6.40
N PRO A 164 1.30 -36.62 6.48
CA PRO A 164 2.00 -37.20 5.33
C PRO A 164 1.01 -37.49 4.20
N ALA A 165 1.31 -36.96 3.02
CA ALA A 165 0.55 -37.22 1.80
C ALA A 165 0.43 -38.74 1.60
N ALA A 166 -0.81 -39.23 1.58
CA ALA A 166 -1.12 -40.63 1.34
C ALA A 166 -0.49 -41.04 -0.01
N SER A 167 0.54 -41.88 0.07
CA SER A 167 1.13 -42.54 -1.08
C SER A 167 0.08 -43.41 -1.76
N THR A 168 -0.29 -43.06 -2.99
CA THR A 168 -1.02 -43.91 -3.93
C THR A 168 -0.32 -45.27 -4.00
N PRO A 169 -0.96 -46.39 -3.63
CA PRO A 169 -0.39 -47.69 -3.89
C PRO A 169 -0.56 -47.99 -5.39
N GLU A 170 0.55 -47.95 -6.12
CA GLU A 170 0.72 -48.76 -7.33
C GLU A 170 0.43 -50.23 -6.97
N ARG A 171 -0.64 -50.79 -7.54
CA ARG A 171 -0.73 -52.13 -8.15
C ARG A 171 -2.14 -52.42 -8.63
#